data_AF-A0A5N4CRE6-F1
#
_entry.id   AF-A0A5N4CRE6-F1
#
_cell.length_a   1.000
_cell.length_b   1.000
_cell.length_c   1.000
_cell.angle_alpha   90.00
_cell.angle_beta   90.00
_cell.angle_gamma   90.00
#
_symmetry.space_group_name_H-M   'P 1'
#
loop_
_entity.id
_entity.type
_entity.pdbx_description
1 polymer ?
#
loop_
_entity_poly.entity_id
_entity_poly.type
_entity_poly.pdbx_seq_one_letter_code
_entity_poly.pdbx_strand_id
1 'polypeptide(L)'
;MQCLLTGPYSCVMLRVPKANPDSVPGLPKQIHDAQVYPWVPSVNREPHILIGRLRHVTDDQKTYKNPSLRTQGGQTPSPTKSHSPSPKSPQSHPPKKHAPVLELEGKKWRVEYQEGRNDLVISETELRQVAYIFKCSKSTLQMKGKINSITIDNCKKFGLVFDNVVGIVEVINSKDIQMQVMGRVPTISINKTEGCHIYLSEDALDCEIVSAKSSEMNVLIPQDGDYREFPVPEQFKTAWDGSKLVTEPTEIMVSERPPKPLS
;
A
#
# COMPACT_ATOMS: atom_id res chain seq x y z
N MET A 1 0.73 -20.06 33.79
CA MET A 1 -0.04 -19.33 32.75
C MET A 1 -1.11 -18.56 33.46
N GLN A 2 -1.10 -17.23 33.38
CA GLN A 2 -2.21 -16.42 33.89
C GLN A 2 -2.62 -15.48 32.77
N CYS A 3 -3.88 -15.65 32.36
CA CYS A 3 -4.55 -14.85 31.37
C CYS A 3 -5.01 -13.56 32.06
N LEU A 4 -4.63 -12.40 31.53
CA LEU A 4 -5.32 -11.15 31.83
C LEU A 4 -5.85 -10.60 30.50
N LEU A 5 -7.16 -10.76 30.34
CA LEU A 5 -7.97 -10.19 29.27
C LEU A 5 -8.17 -8.69 29.56
N THR A 6 -7.75 -7.82 28.64
CA THR A 6 -8.37 -6.50 28.46
C THR A 6 -8.34 -6.08 26.99
N GLY A 7 -9.49 -6.15 26.31
CA GLY A 7 -9.80 -5.38 25.10
C GLY A 7 -9.69 -6.11 23.74
N PRO A 8 -10.61 -5.84 22.78
CA PRO A 8 -10.52 -6.32 21.41
C PRO A 8 -9.58 -5.40 20.61
N TYR A 9 -8.98 -5.93 19.55
CA TYR A 9 -8.05 -5.26 18.63
C TYR A 9 -6.56 -5.31 19.04
N SER A 10 -5.85 -6.14 18.27
CA SER A 10 -4.38 -6.32 18.22
C SER A 10 -3.76 -7.17 19.33
N CYS A 11 -3.39 -8.41 18.95
CA CYS A 11 -2.42 -9.22 19.68
C CYS A 11 -1.10 -9.17 18.90
N VAL A 12 -0.10 -8.47 19.44
CA VAL A 12 1.28 -8.60 18.97
C VAL A 12 1.92 -9.71 19.79
N MET A 13 2.23 -10.83 19.14
CA MET A 13 3.01 -11.92 19.74
C MET A 13 4.49 -11.51 19.75
N LEU A 14 4.96 -10.93 20.85
CA LEU A 14 6.39 -10.80 21.11
C LEU A 14 6.91 -12.09 21.74
N ARG A 15 7.96 -12.66 21.11
CA ARG A 15 8.70 -13.80 21.65
C ARG A 15 9.51 -13.33 22.87
N VAL A 16 9.13 -13.76 24.06
CA VAL A 16 9.91 -13.50 25.29
C VAL A 16 11.07 -14.51 25.36
N PRO A 17 12.33 -14.08 25.52
CA PRO A 17 13.45 -14.99 25.78
C PRO A 17 13.30 -15.68 27.15
N LYS A 18 13.60 -16.97 27.23
CA LYS A 18 13.68 -17.72 28.51
C LYS A 18 14.76 -17.10 29.41
N ALA A 19 14.38 -16.68 30.61
CA ALA A 19 15.31 -16.26 31.65
C ALA A 19 15.96 -17.46 32.36
N ASN A 20 17.25 -17.34 32.63
CA ASN A 20 18.09 -18.26 33.39
C ASN A 20 17.69 -18.25 34.89
N PRO A 21 17.39 -19.39 35.53
CA PRO A 21 16.93 -19.42 36.91
C PRO A 21 18.12 -19.47 37.87
N ASP A 22 18.73 -18.31 38.16
CA ASP A 22 19.55 -18.13 39.37
C ASP A 22 19.63 -16.64 39.72
N SER A 23 18.69 -16.16 40.55
CA SER A 23 18.88 -15.14 41.60
C SER A 23 17.52 -14.64 42.13
N VAL A 24 17.40 -14.58 43.47
CA VAL A 24 16.29 -14.00 44.24
C VAL A 24 16.91 -13.32 45.48
N PRO A 25 16.20 -12.50 46.28
CA PRO A 25 15.12 -11.52 46.03
C PRO A 25 15.46 -10.10 46.56
N GLY A 26 14.68 -9.10 46.18
CA GLY A 26 14.58 -7.85 46.94
C GLY A 26 13.38 -7.00 46.52
N LEU A 27 12.38 -6.88 47.40
CA LEU A 27 11.28 -5.91 47.32
C LEU A 27 11.28 -5.09 48.62
N PRO A 28 10.83 -3.82 48.62
CA PRO A 28 9.43 -3.61 49.00
C PRO A 28 8.66 -2.58 48.16
N LYS A 29 7.34 -2.65 48.34
CA LYS A 29 6.23 -1.96 47.68
C LYS A 29 6.14 -0.48 48.09
N GLN A 30 5.67 0.40 47.20
CA GLN A 30 4.30 0.96 47.22
C GLN A 30 4.05 1.95 46.08
N ILE A 31 2.81 1.92 45.60
CA ILE A 31 2.17 2.69 44.52
C ILE A 31 1.21 3.68 45.17
N HIS A 32 1.08 4.91 44.64
CA HIS A 32 -0.08 5.83 44.50
C HIS A 32 0.53 7.11 43.87
N ASP A 33 0.04 7.82 42.85
CA ASP A 33 -1.27 8.01 42.23
C ASP A 33 -1.04 8.39 40.76
N ALA A 34 -1.88 7.90 39.84
CA ALA A 34 -2.04 8.51 38.51
C ALA A 34 -3.54 8.67 38.24
N GLN A 35 -3.92 9.92 38.02
CA GLN A 35 -5.28 10.39 37.80
C GLN A 35 -5.93 9.72 36.58
N VAL A 36 -7.14 9.22 36.80
CA VAL A 36 -8.07 8.69 35.80
C VAL A 36 -8.73 9.87 35.09
N TYR A 37 -8.54 10.00 33.77
CA TYR A 37 -9.42 10.78 32.91
C TYR A 37 -10.37 9.81 32.16
N PRO A 38 -11.70 9.96 32.25
CA PRO A 38 -12.66 9.10 31.57
C PRO A 38 -12.66 9.33 30.04
N TRP A 39 -12.58 8.24 29.28
CA TRP A 39 -12.83 8.21 27.85
C TRP A 39 -14.35 8.18 27.60
N VAL A 40 -14.88 9.19 26.90
CA VAL A 40 -16.29 9.24 26.48
C VAL A 40 -16.42 8.65 25.06
N PRO A 41 -17.27 7.63 24.82
CA PRO A 41 -17.54 7.11 23.49
C PRO A 41 -18.71 7.86 22.82
N SER A 42 -18.52 8.36 21.60
CA SER A 42 -19.64 8.72 20.73
C SER A 42 -19.25 8.76 19.25
N VAL A 43 -19.74 7.74 18.54
CA VAL A 43 -20.41 7.80 17.22
C VAL A 43 -19.54 8.06 15.99
N ASN A 44 -19.35 6.97 15.22
CA ASN A 44 -19.24 6.97 13.78
C ASN A 44 -20.30 7.91 13.15
N ARG A 45 -19.85 9.00 12.54
CA ARG A 45 -20.60 9.64 11.45
C ARG A 45 -19.78 9.50 10.18
N GLU A 46 -20.30 8.65 9.30
CA GLU A 46 -19.96 8.53 7.88
C GLU A 46 -19.79 9.93 7.24
N PRO A 47 -18.84 10.13 6.32
CA PRO A 47 -18.83 11.33 5.50
C PRO A 47 -20.07 11.32 4.59
N HIS A 48 -21.01 12.21 4.89
CA HIS A 48 -22.10 12.57 3.99
C HIS A 48 -21.51 12.93 2.62
N ILE A 49 -21.64 12.01 1.68
CA ILE A 49 -21.57 12.29 0.25
C ILE A 49 -22.55 13.44 -0.01
N LEU A 50 -22.10 14.43 -0.77
CA LEU A 50 -22.86 15.62 -1.16
C LEU A 50 -24.06 15.23 -2.05
N ILE A 51 -25.14 14.74 -1.44
CA ILE A 51 -26.46 14.57 -2.06
C ILE A 51 -27.28 15.88 -2.06
N GLY A 52 -26.68 17.01 -1.69
CA GLY A 52 -27.35 18.30 -1.57
C GLY A 52 -27.41 19.16 -2.85
N ARG A 53 -27.02 18.66 -4.03
CA ARG A 53 -27.10 19.42 -5.29
C ARG A 53 -27.61 18.64 -6.50
N LEU A 54 -28.50 17.67 -6.30
CA LEU A 54 -29.33 17.17 -7.40
C LEU A 54 -30.70 17.84 -7.36
N ARG A 55 -31.05 18.49 -8.48
CA ARG A 55 -32.37 19.11 -8.67
C ARG A 55 -33.44 18.02 -8.57
N HIS A 56 -34.43 18.23 -7.72
CA HIS A 56 -35.56 17.31 -7.58
C HIS A 56 -36.35 17.27 -8.90
N VAL A 57 -36.46 16.08 -9.49
CA VAL A 57 -37.17 15.83 -10.75
C VAL A 57 -38.67 15.73 -10.46
N THR A 58 -39.47 16.64 -11.02
CA THR A 58 -40.92 16.62 -10.86
C THR A 58 -41.54 15.43 -11.59
N ASP A 59 -42.72 14.99 -11.17
CA ASP A 59 -43.36 13.79 -11.72
C ASP A 59 -43.64 13.90 -13.22
N ASP A 60 -43.79 15.13 -13.75
CA ASP A 60 -43.98 15.42 -15.17
C ASP A 60 -42.77 15.07 -16.04
N GLN A 61 -41.58 14.99 -15.42
CA GLN A 61 -40.31 14.65 -16.05
C GLN A 61 -39.97 13.16 -15.94
N LYS A 62 -40.78 12.36 -15.24
CA LYS A 62 -40.60 10.91 -15.12
C LYS A 62 -41.35 10.22 -16.26
N THR A 63 -40.61 9.62 -17.18
CA THR A 63 -41.11 8.95 -18.39
C THR A 63 -42.14 7.83 -18.15
N TYR A 64 -42.22 7.26 -16.94
CA TYR A 64 -43.26 6.28 -16.59
C TYR A 64 -44.58 6.90 -16.08
N LYS A 65 -44.56 8.17 -15.64
CA LYS A 65 -45.76 8.90 -15.15
C LYS A 65 -46.36 9.81 -16.21
N ASN A 66 -45.62 10.14 -17.27
CA ASN A 66 -46.08 11.00 -18.35
C ASN A 66 -46.01 10.26 -19.70
N PRO A 67 -47.09 9.57 -20.14
CA PRO A 67 -47.14 8.81 -21.39
C PRO A 67 -46.87 9.65 -22.64
N SER A 68 -47.05 10.99 -22.59
CA SER A 68 -46.78 11.89 -23.72
C SER A 68 -45.29 12.05 -24.02
N LEU A 69 -44.40 11.77 -23.06
CA LEU A 69 -42.95 11.71 -23.27
C LEU A 69 -42.50 10.43 -24.00
N ARG A 70 -43.40 9.45 -24.17
CA ARG A 70 -43.13 8.19 -24.87
C ARG A 70 -43.38 8.27 -26.37
N THR A 71 -43.96 9.38 -26.85
CA THR A 71 -44.44 9.57 -28.22
C THR A 71 -43.57 10.55 -29.02
N GLN A 72 -42.26 10.30 -29.04
CA GLN A 72 -41.38 10.70 -30.16
C GLN A 72 -40.67 9.45 -30.69
N GLY A 73 -41.47 8.48 -31.11
CA GLY A 73 -41.07 7.35 -31.96
C GLY A 73 -41.87 7.41 -33.25
N GLY A 74 -41.59 8.41 -34.08
CA GLY A 74 -42.18 8.54 -35.42
C GLY A 74 -41.25 7.92 -36.45
N GLN A 75 -41.68 6.81 -37.05
CA GLN A 75 -41.02 6.16 -38.18
C GLN A 75 -41.07 7.06 -39.42
N THR A 76 -39.95 7.23 -40.11
CA THR A 76 -39.94 7.55 -41.54
C THR A 76 -38.92 6.67 -42.28
N PRO A 77 -39.19 6.28 -43.53
CA PRO A 77 -38.43 5.24 -44.23
C PRO A 77 -37.13 5.80 -44.82
N SER A 78 -36.03 5.05 -44.68
CA SER A 78 -34.77 5.27 -45.40
C SER A 78 -34.96 5.05 -46.91
N PRO A 79 -34.37 5.89 -47.79
CA PRO A 79 -33.02 5.55 -48.25
C PRO A 79 -32.09 6.74 -48.59
N THR A 80 -30.78 6.41 -48.61
CA THR A 80 -29.67 7.04 -49.35
C THR A 80 -28.72 7.99 -48.59
N LYS A 81 -27.51 7.46 -48.36
CA LYS A 81 -26.17 8.08 -48.28
C LYS A 81 -26.08 9.58 -47.93
N SER A 82 -25.58 9.89 -46.73
CA SER A 82 -24.59 10.95 -46.54
C SER A 82 -23.83 10.75 -45.22
N HIS A 83 -22.49 10.82 -45.30
CA HIS A 83 -21.61 10.77 -44.14
C HIS A 83 -21.81 12.02 -43.28
N SER A 84 -22.21 11.84 -42.02
CA SER A 84 -22.11 12.87 -40.99
C SER A 84 -21.48 12.25 -39.73
N PRO A 85 -20.47 12.90 -39.12
CA PRO A 85 -19.67 12.30 -38.07
C PRO A 85 -20.45 12.19 -36.76
N SER A 86 -20.39 11.01 -36.16
CA SER A 86 -20.98 10.67 -34.87
C SER A 86 -20.49 11.61 -33.76
N PRO A 87 -21.32 11.94 -32.76
CA PRO A 87 -20.91 12.80 -31.65
C PRO A 87 -19.81 12.12 -30.84
N LYS A 88 -18.66 12.80 -30.75
CA LYS A 88 -17.50 12.39 -29.95
C LYS A 88 -17.95 12.14 -28.51
N SER A 89 -17.59 10.96 -27.99
CA SER A 89 -17.61 10.68 -26.56
C SER A 89 -16.89 11.82 -25.80
N PRO A 90 -17.36 12.20 -24.60
CA PRO A 90 -16.69 13.23 -23.82
C PRO A 90 -15.26 12.78 -23.54
N GLN A 91 -14.29 13.46 -24.17
CA GLN A 91 -12.88 13.27 -23.89
C GLN A 91 -12.68 13.52 -22.40
N SER A 92 -12.22 12.49 -21.68
CA SER A 92 -11.72 12.65 -20.33
C SER A 92 -10.72 13.80 -20.33
N HIS A 93 -11.01 14.87 -19.60
CA HIS A 93 -10.07 15.97 -19.43
C HIS A 93 -8.70 15.40 -19.03
N PRO A 94 -7.60 15.84 -19.69
CA PRO A 94 -6.28 15.39 -19.28
C PRO A 94 -6.07 15.77 -17.82
N PRO A 95 -5.50 14.86 -16.99
CA PRO A 95 -5.25 15.15 -15.59
C PRO A 95 -4.41 16.43 -15.48
N LYS A 96 -4.78 17.30 -14.53
CA LYS A 96 -4.04 18.54 -14.24
C LYS A 96 -2.58 18.15 -13.98
N LYS A 97 -1.67 18.59 -14.85
CA LYS A 97 -0.23 18.36 -14.68
C LYS A 97 0.27 19.24 -13.54
N HIS A 98 0.61 18.61 -12.42
CA HIS A 98 1.36 19.25 -11.35
C HIS A 98 2.83 19.38 -11.77
N ALA A 99 3.53 20.39 -11.28
CA ALA A 99 4.96 20.52 -11.51
C ALA A 99 5.71 19.40 -10.74
N PRO A 100 6.71 18.74 -11.35
CA PRO A 100 7.56 17.79 -10.64
C PRO A 100 8.28 18.48 -9.47
N VAL A 101 8.34 17.81 -8.32
CA VAL A 101 9.03 18.28 -7.12
C VAL A 101 10.12 17.30 -6.76
N LEU A 102 11.33 17.81 -6.52
CA LEU A 102 12.43 17.09 -5.90
C LEU A 102 13.20 18.09 -5.04
N GLU A 103 12.85 18.17 -3.77
CA GLU A 103 13.46 19.10 -2.83
C GLU A 103 13.43 18.58 -1.39
N LEU A 104 14.32 19.11 -0.55
CA LEU A 104 14.33 18.84 0.88
C LEU A 104 13.55 19.96 1.60
N GLU A 105 12.38 19.61 2.15
CA GLU A 105 11.58 20.50 2.97
C GLU A 105 11.84 20.19 4.45
N GLY A 106 12.74 20.97 5.05
CA GLY A 106 13.20 20.73 6.43
C GLY A 106 13.96 19.42 6.57
N LYS A 107 13.28 18.36 7.02
CA LYS A 107 13.82 16.99 7.13
C LYS A 107 13.16 16.00 6.17
N LYS A 108 12.20 16.46 5.36
CA LYS A 108 11.39 15.61 4.48
C LYS A 108 11.81 15.83 3.04
N TRP A 109 12.36 14.81 2.40
CA TRP A 109 12.52 14.77 0.96
C TRP A 109 11.15 14.61 0.30
N ARG A 110 10.79 15.56 -0.56
CA ARG A 110 9.57 15.51 -1.36
C ARG A 110 9.96 15.16 -2.79
N VAL A 111 9.52 13.99 -3.24
CA VAL A 111 9.68 13.53 -4.62
C VAL A 111 8.29 13.33 -5.20
N GLU A 112 7.76 14.35 -5.88
CA GLU A 112 6.35 14.38 -6.25
C GLU A 112 6.16 14.58 -7.75
N TYR A 113 5.12 13.97 -8.31
CA TYR A 113 4.66 14.19 -9.69
C TYR A 113 5.72 13.98 -10.77
N GLN A 114 6.70 13.10 -10.52
CA GLN A 114 7.70 12.72 -11.50
C GLN A 114 7.07 11.86 -12.60
N GLU A 115 7.38 12.12 -13.86
CA GLU A 115 6.85 11.35 -15.00
C GLU A 115 7.97 11.05 -16.00
N GLY A 116 8.24 9.76 -16.26
CA GLY A 116 9.24 9.34 -17.25
C GLY A 116 10.70 9.64 -16.88
N ARG A 117 11.01 9.85 -15.59
CA ARG A 117 12.34 10.27 -15.10
C ARG A 117 13.08 9.10 -14.47
N ASN A 118 14.14 8.62 -15.11
CA ASN A 118 14.94 7.47 -14.62
C ASN A 118 16.32 7.86 -14.07
N ASP A 119 16.58 9.15 -13.95
CA ASP A 119 17.85 9.75 -13.54
C ASP A 119 17.73 10.51 -12.21
N LEU A 120 16.67 10.26 -11.43
CA LEU A 120 16.47 10.96 -10.15
C LEU A 120 17.44 10.38 -9.12
N VAL A 121 18.25 11.25 -8.51
CA VAL A 121 19.22 10.86 -7.50
C VAL A 121 19.18 11.83 -6.32
N ILE A 122 19.07 11.29 -5.11
CA ILE A 122 19.34 11.99 -3.86
C ILE A 122 20.66 11.45 -3.33
N SER A 123 21.73 12.23 -3.48
CA SER A 123 23.11 11.76 -3.23
C SER A 123 23.55 11.91 -1.79
N GLU A 124 23.08 12.96 -1.10
CA GLU A 124 23.44 13.27 0.28
C GLU A 124 22.19 13.23 1.15
N THR A 125 22.18 12.31 2.10
CA THR A 125 21.07 12.15 3.06
C THR A 125 21.58 12.09 4.49
N GLU A 126 20.72 12.41 5.44
CA GLU A 126 21.00 12.34 6.87
C GLU A 126 20.07 11.34 7.57
N LEU A 127 20.57 10.68 8.63
CA LEU A 127 19.84 9.66 9.42
C LEU A 127 18.43 10.12 9.85
N ARG A 128 18.27 11.40 10.19
CA ARG A 128 17.03 11.99 10.70
C ARG A 128 16.01 12.35 9.61
N GLN A 129 16.41 12.27 8.34
CA GLN A 129 15.54 12.63 7.23
C GLN A 129 14.56 11.50 6.91
N VAL A 130 13.46 11.88 6.27
CA VAL A 130 12.43 10.95 5.76
C VAL A 130 12.16 11.27 4.31
N ALA A 131 11.80 10.29 3.50
CA ALA A 131 11.45 10.48 2.09
C ALA A 131 9.98 10.21 1.85
N TYR A 132 9.32 11.10 1.11
CA TYR A 132 7.93 10.96 0.68
C TYR A 132 7.85 11.10 -0.83
N ILE A 133 7.54 9.99 -1.47
CA ILE A 133 7.50 9.82 -2.92
C ILE A 133 6.02 9.72 -3.31
N PHE A 134 5.51 10.70 -4.04
CA PHE A 134 4.07 10.84 -4.29
C PHE A 134 3.74 11.00 -5.77
N LYS A 135 2.78 10.21 -6.27
CA LYS A 135 2.28 10.35 -7.66
C LYS A 135 3.38 10.33 -8.73
N CYS A 136 4.44 9.56 -8.51
CA CYS A 136 5.47 9.34 -9.51
C CYS A 136 5.07 8.21 -10.47
N SER A 137 5.36 8.38 -11.75
CA SER A 137 4.94 7.45 -12.81
C SER A 137 6.10 7.16 -13.77
N LYS A 138 6.33 5.88 -14.10
CA LYS A 138 7.38 5.45 -15.05
C LYS A 138 8.74 6.10 -14.76
N SER A 139 9.12 6.13 -13.49
CA SER A 139 10.27 6.88 -13.00
C SER A 139 11.08 6.02 -12.04
N THR A 140 12.36 6.33 -11.89
CA THR A 140 13.28 5.62 -11.00
C THR A 140 14.02 6.63 -10.13
N LEU A 141 14.08 6.36 -8.84
CA LEU A 141 14.81 7.15 -7.85
C LEU A 141 15.92 6.31 -7.21
N GLN A 142 17.14 6.83 -7.23
CA GLN A 142 18.24 6.32 -6.41
C GLN A 142 18.44 7.24 -5.20
N MET A 143 18.41 6.66 -4.00
CA MET A 143 18.62 7.38 -2.76
C MET A 143 19.82 6.80 -2.00
N LYS A 144 20.88 7.58 -1.94
CA LYS A 144 22.14 7.17 -1.32
C LYS A 144 22.19 7.56 0.15
N GLY A 145 22.94 6.79 0.94
CA GLY A 145 23.12 7.01 2.37
C GLY A 145 22.04 6.35 3.23
N LYS A 146 21.89 6.85 4.46
CA LYS A 146 21.05 6.23 5.49
C LYS A 146 20.03 7.23 6.00
N ILE A 147 18.75 6.88 5.89
CA ILE A 147 17.64 7.73 6.37
C ILE A 147 16.70 6.99 7.32
N ASN A 148 15.77 7.72 7.92
CA ASN A 148 14.87 7.15 8.92
C ASN A 148 13.79 6.27 8.28
N SER A 149 13.07 6.79 7.28
CA SER A 149 11.98 6.06 6.61
C SER A 149 11.71 6.57 5.20
N ILE A 150 11.06 5.72 4.41
CA ILE A 150 10.63 6.00 3.03
C ILE A 150 9.15 5.67 2.90
N THR A 151 8.38 6.55 2.28
CA THR A 151 6.99 6.25 1.89
C THR A 151 6.82 6.49 0.39
N ILE A 152 6.31 5.48 -0.30
CA ILE A 152 5.89 5.52 -1.71
C ILE A 152 4.37 5.50 -1.72
N ASP A 153 3.73 6.61 -2.11
CA ASP A 153 2.28 6.74 -2.15
C ASP A 153 1.78 7.08 -3.55
N ASN A 154 0.77 6.33 -4.00
CA ASN A 154 0.05 6.58 -5.24
C ASN A 154 0.96 6.62 -6.49
N CYS A 155 2.02 5.81 -6.50
CA CYS A 155 2.98 5.73 -7.59
C CYS A 155 2.65 4.58 -8.56
N LYS A 156 3.10 4.68 -9.81
CA LYS A 156 2.83 3.68 -10.86
C LYS A 156 4.08 3.39 -11.68
N LYS A 157 4.48 2.13 -11.83
CA LYS A 157 5.72 1.76 -12.57
C LYS A 157 6.91 2.55 -12.05
N PHE A 158 7.11 2.50 -10.74
CA PHE A 158 8.13 3.30 -10.06
C PHE A 158 9.20 2.40 -9.46
N GLY A 159 10.46 2.74 -9.75
CA GLY A 159 11.64 2.08 -9.21
C GLY A 159 12.26 2.89 -8.07
N LEU A 160 12.62 2.21 -6.97
CA LEU A 160 13.39 2.79 -5.88
C LEU A 160 14.64 1.94 -5.62
N VAL A 161 15.82 2.56 -5.67
CA VAL A 161 17.06 1.94 -5.18
C VAL A 161 17.53 2.74 -3.97
N PHE A 162 17.77 2.09 -2.84
CA PHE A 162 18.18 2.79 -1.61
C PHE A 162 19.22 2.00 -0.83
N ASP A 163 20.10 2.69 -0.11
CA ASP A 163 21.15 2.01 0.67
C ASP A 163 20.61 1.50 2.00
N ASN A 164 20.31 2.40 2.95
CA ASN A 164 19.93 1.99 4.31
C ASN A 164 18.73 2.77 4.84
N VAL A 165 17.83 2.05 5.52
CA VAL A 165 16.68 2.63 6.22
C VAL A 165 16.70 2.17 7.68
N VAL A 166 16.54 3.10 8.61
CA VAL A 166 16.54 2.81 10.05
C VAL A 166 15.23 2.17 10.49
N GLY A 167 14.12 2.68 10.00
CA GLY A 167 12.78 2.25 10.38
C GLY A 167 12.15 1.39 9.30
N ILE A 168 11.32 2.02 8.48
CA ILE A 168 10.39 1.32 7.58
C ILE A 168 10.40 1.93 6.18
N VAL A 169 10.20 1.06 5.18
CA VAL A 169 9.79 1.46 3.83
C VAL A 169 8.33 1.10 3.65
N GLU A 170 7.49 2.08 3.33
CA GLU A 170 6.05 1.88 3.13
C GLU A 170 5.68 2.10 1.67
N VAL A 171 4.87 1.20 1.11
CA VAL A 171 4.28 1.33 -0.22
C VAL A 171 2.76 1.31 -0.09
N ILE A 172 2.13 2.41 -0.50
CA ILE A 172 0.72 2.66 -0.26
C ILE A 172 0.03 3.07 -1.56
N ASN A 173 -1.16 2.52 -1.84
CA ASN A 173 -2.01 2.90 -2.98
C ASN A 173 -1.30 2.85 -4.35
N SER A 174 -0.30 1.99 -4.52
CA SER A 174 0.61 2.05 -5.67
C SER A 174 0.41 0.87 -6.62
N LYS A 175 1.05 0.93 -7.79
CA LYS A 175 0.99 -0.15 -8.77
C LYS A 175 2.32 -0.35 -9.50
N ASP A 176 2.71 -1.59 -9.76
CA ASP A 176 3.95 -1.95 -10.46
C ASP A 176 5.18 -1.29 -9.81
N ILE A 177 5.39 -1.51 -8.52
CA ILE A 177 6.52 -0.96 -7.78
C ILE A 177 7.68 -1.94 -7.79
N GLN A 178 8.88 -1.43 -8.00
CA GLN A 178 10.11 -2.19 -7.83
C GLN A 178 10.99 -1.46 -6.82
N MET A 179 11.47 -2.17 -5.81
CA MET A 179 12.42 -1.59 -4.87
C MET A 179 13.61 -2.52 -4.66
N GLN A 180 14.80 -1.93 -4.57
CA GLN A 180 16.04 -2.63 -4.29
C GLN A 180 16.74 -1.99 -3.10
N VAL A 181 17.02 -2.78 -2.07
CA VAL A 181 17.85 -2.37 -0.95
C VAL A 181 19.30 -2.80 -1.23
N MET A 182 20.24 -1.88 -1.08
CA MET A 182 21.67 -2.16 -1.23
C MET A 182 22.34 -2.49 0.12
N GLY A 183 21.82 -1.94 1.22
CA GLY A 183 22.26 -2.18 2.59
C GLY A 183 21.15 -2.82 3.43
N ARG A 184 20.79 -2.25 4.58
CA ARG A 184 19.80 -2.85 5.50
C ARG A 184 18.48 -2.08 5.59
N VAL A 185 17.38 -2.82 5.73
CA VAL A 185 16.04 -2.34 6.05
C VAL A 185 15.35 -3.32 7.01
N PRO A 186 14.85 -2.88 8.19
CA PRO A 186 14.18 -3.78 9.13
C PRO A 186 12.79 -4.24 8.68
N THR A 187 12.01 -3.33 8.09
CA THR A 187 10.61 -3.60 7.75
C THR A 187 10.22 -2.95 6.43
N ILE A 188 9.51 -3.70 5.60
CA ILE A 188 8.83 -3.20 4.40
C ILE A 188 7.33 -3.47 4.55
N SER A 189 6.53 -2.41 4.47
CA SER A 189 5.07 -2.49 4.55
C SER A 189 4.43 -2.18 3.20
N ILE A 190 3.54 -3.06 2.74
CA ILE A 190 2.87 -2.99 1.46
C ILE A 190 1.36 -2.94 1.70
N ASN A 191 0.74 -1.80 1.41
CA ASN A 191 -0.68 -1.58 1.66
C ASN A 191 -1.40 -1.09 0.39
N LYS A 192 -2.51 -1.75 0.04
CA LYS A 192 -3.34 -1.37 -1.11
C LYS A 192 -2.52 -1.17 -2.38
N THR A 193 -1.60 -2.08 -2.65
CA THR A 193 -0.67 -2.01 -3.78
C THR A 193 -0.79 -3.28 -4.62
N GLU A 194 -0.79 -3.12 -5.95
CA GLU A 194 -0.84 -4.22 -6.91
C GLU A 194 0.49 -4.30 -7.65
N GLY A 195 1.19 -5.42 -7.60
CA GLY A 195 2.50 -5.57 -8.25
C GLY A 195 3.60 -4.87 -7.45
N CYS A 196 4.34 -5.63 -6.65
CA CYS A 196 5.46 -5.10 -5.87
C CYS A 196 6.60 -6.12 -5.81
N HIS A 197 7.72 -5.79 -6.44
CA HIS A 197 8.94 -6.61 -6.43
C HIS A 197 9.97 -6.00 -5.48
N ILE A 198 10.42 -6.78 -4.52
CA ILE A 198 11.37 -6.37 -3.48
C ILE A 198 12.66 -7.15 -3.66
N TYR A 199 13.73 -6.48 -4.06
CA TYR A 199 15.07 -7.06 -4.18
C TYR A 199 15.81 -6.80 -2.88
N LEU A 200 16.01 -7.86 -2.09
CA LEU A 200 16.77 -7.79 -0.83
C LEU A 200 18.28 -7.86 -1.09
N SER A 201 19.05 -7.26 -0.20
CA SER A 201 20.50 -7.45 -0.11
C SER A 201 20.81 -8.64 0.81
N GLU A 202 22.07 -9.08 0.84
CA GLU A 202 22.55 -10.04 1.84
C GLU A 202 22.41 -9.51 3.28
N ASP A 203 22.48 -8.18 3.46
CA ASP A 203 22.37 -7.50 4.77
C ASP A 203 20.91 -7.27 5.23
N ALA A 204 19.93 -7.57 4.38
CA ALA A 204 18.51 -7.35 4.64
C ALA A 204 17.68 -8.64 4.62
N LEU A 205 18.32 -9.82 4.74
CA LEU A 205 17.63 -11.11 4.77
C LEU A 205 16.71 -11.29 5.99
N ASP A 206 16.94 -10.50 7.06
CA ASP A 206 16.10 -10.45 8.25
C ASP A 206 14.94 -9.43 8.16
N CYS A 207 14.75 -8.81 6.98
CA CYS A 207 13.67 -7.85 6.76
C CYS A 207 12.29 -8.49 6.93
N GLU A 208 11.44 -7.86 7.73
CA GLU A 208 10.04 -8.25 7.89
C GLU A 208 9.19 -7.62 6.78
N ILE A 209 8.39 -8.45 6.11
CA ILE A 209 7.42 -7.99 5.09
C ILE A 209 6.03 -7.99 5.71
N VAL A 210 5.43 -6.81 5.82
CA VAL A 210 4.07 -6.61 6.30
C VAL A 210 3.19 -6.28 5.10
N SER A 211 2.10 -7.02 4.89
CA SER A 211 1.20 -6.80 3.76
C SER A 211 -0.25 -6.62 4.20
N ALA A 212 -0.98 -5.77 3.47
CA ALA A 212 -2.41 -5.55 3.64
C ALA A 212 -3.07 -5.16 2.32
N LYS A 213 -4.17 -5.81 1.96
CA LYS A 213 -4.99 -5.47 0.77
C LYS A 213 -4.16 -5.30 -0.51
N SER A 214 -3.11 -6.09 -0.67
CA SER A 214 -2.14 -5.99 -1.75
C SER A 214 -2.04 -7.32 -2.47
N SER A 215 -1.66 -7.29 -3.74
CA SER A 215 -1.55 -8.48 -4.58
C SER A 215 -0.31 -8.44 -5.48
N GLU A 216 0.07 -9.59 -6.04
CA GLU A 216 1.24 -9.72 -6.95
C GLU A 216 2.53 -9.22 -6.28
N MET A 217 2.76 -9.65 -5.03
CA MET A 217 3.93 -9.28 -4.24
C MET A 217 4.99 -10.38 -4.32
N ASN A 218 6.22 -10.00 -4.65
CA ASN A 218 7.32 -10.92 -4.83
C ASN A 218 8.56 -10.40 -4.09
N VAL A 219 9.17 -11.26 -3.28
CA VAL A 219 10.45 -11.01 -2.61
C VAL A 219 11.53 -11.77 -3.36
N LEU A 220 12.57 -11.07 -3.76
CA LEU A 220 13.70 -11.58 -4.49
C LEU A 220 14.89 -11.66 -3.54
N ILE A 221 15.34 -12.89 -3.29
CA ILE A 221 16.44 -13.21 -2.38
C ILE A 221 17.71 -13.43 -3.19
N PRO A 222 18.83 -12.75 -2.87
CA PRO A 222 20.08 -12.93 -3.58
C PRO A 222 20.62 -14.35 -3.36
N GLN A 223 21.02 -15.02 -4.45
CA GLN A 223 21.59 -16.36 -4.44
C GLN A 223 22.55 -16.51 -5.63
N ASP A 224 23.83 -16.85 -5.37
CA ASP A 224 24.84 -17.18 -6.39
C ASP A 224 25.01 -16.14 -7.52
N GLY A 225 24.84 -14.84 -7.20
CA GLY A 225 24.95 -13.74 -8.16
C GLY A 225 23.69 -13.47 -9.00
N ASP A 226 22.60 -14.18 -8.73
CA ASP A 226 21.25 -13.92 -9.26
C ASP A 226 20.24 -13.77 -8.10
N TYR A 227 18.95 -13.70 -8.41
CA TYR A 227 17.86 -13.65 -7.45
C TYR A 227 16.92 -14.83 -7.60
N ARG A 228 16.58 -15.45 -6.46
CA ARG A 228 15.47 -16.39 -6.37
C ARG A 228 14.20 -15.65 -5.95
N GLU A 229 13.14 -15.81 -6.73
CA GLU A 229 11.87 -15.14 -6.53
C GLU A 229 10.91 -15.96 -5.65
N PHE A 230 10.31 -15.32 -4.66
CA PHE A 230 9.35 -15.91 -3.73
C PHE A 230 8.08 -15.06 -3.65
N PRO A 231 6.90 -15.59 -4.02
CA PRO A 231 5.65 -14.87 -3.90
C PRO A 231 5.21 -14.76 -2.44
N VAL A 232 4.68 -13.61 -2.04
CA VAL A 232 4.09 -13.41 -0.70
C VAL A 232 2.64 -13.89 -0.71
N PRO A 233 2.21 -14.72 0.27
CA PRO A 233 0.82 -15.13 0.41
C PRO A 233 -0.14 -13.93 0.51
N GLU A 234 -1.15 -13.92 -0.34
CA GLU A 234 -2.20 -12.89 -0.38
C GLU A 234 -3.59 -13.42 -0.02
N GLN A 235 -3.78 -14.75 -0.03
CA GLN A 235 -5.01 -15.41 0.40
C GLN A 235 -4.81 -16.13 1.73
N PHE A 236 -5.78 -15.99 2.62
CA PHE A 236 -5.76 -16.60 3.95
C PHE A 236 -7.04 -17.38 4.19
N LYS A 237 -6.89 -18.57 4.76
CA LYS A 237 -8.01 -19.39 5.23
C LYS A 237 -8.20 -19.15 6.71
N THR A 238 -9.42 -18.82 7.11
CA THR A 238 -9.78 -18.67 8.52
C THR A 238 -10.84 -19.70 8.88
N ALA A 239 -10.59 -20.49 9.92
CA ALA A 239 -11.50 -21.50 10.42
C ALA A 239 -11.74 -21.34 11.93
N TRP A 240 -12.90 -21.79 12.41
CA TRP A 240 -13.21 -21.91 13.83
C TRP A 240 -12.74 -23.27 14.35
N ASP A 241 -11.87 -23.28 15.37
CA ASP A 241 -11.28 -24.52 15.92
C ASP A 241 -12.10 -25.14 17.08
N GLY A 242 -13.28 -24.57 17.38
CA GLY A 242 -14.06 -24.88 18.58
C GLY A 242 -13.89 -23.87 19.70
N SER A 243 -12.88 -22.99 19.64
CA SER A 243 -12.58 -21.99 20.69
C SER A 243 -12.23 -20.60 20.17
N LYS A 244 -11.56 -20.51 19.01
CA LYS A 244 -11.09 -19.26 18.41
C LYS A 244 -11.04 -19.37 16.90
N LEU A 245 -10.88 -18.21 16.26
CA LEU A 245 -10.52 -18.16 14.85
C LEU A 245 -9.03 -18.42 14.70
N VAL A 246 -8.68 -19.34 13.81
CA VAL A 246 -7.31 -19.66 13.42
C VAL A 246 -7.17 -19.33 11.93
N THR A 247 -6.16 -18.52 11.61
CA THR A 247 -5.89 -18.07 10.25
C THR A 247 -4.53 -18.58 9.79
N GLU A 248 -4.50 -19.16 8.60
CA GLU A 248 -3.29 -19.68 7.94
C GLU A 248 -3.20 -19.11 6.51
N PRO A 249 -1.99 -18.81 6.00
CA PRO A 249 -1.81 -18.47 4.59
C PRO A 249 -2.11 -19.70 3.72
N THR A 250 -2.78 -19.49 2.59
CA THR A 250 -2.94 -20.55 1.59
C THR A 250 -1.60 -20.79 0.89
N GLU A 251 -1.21 -22.06 0.69
CA GLU A 251 0.02 -22.40 -0.01
C GLU A 251 0.00 -21.89 -1.46
N ILE A 252 1.04 -21.14 -1.83
CA ILE A 252 1.31 -20.78 -3.22
C ILE A 252 2.29 -21.82 -3.77
N MET A 253 1.84 -22.66 -4.70
CA MET A 253 2.74 -23.59 -5.40
C MET A 253 3.70 -22.81 -6.31
N VAL A 254 4.95 -22.65 -5.89
CA VAL A 254 6.02 -22.15 -6.76
C VAL A 254 6.39 -23.29 -7.70
N SER A 255 6.10 -23.16 -8.99
CA SER A 255 6.58 -24.12 -9.98
C SER A 255 8.10 -23.96 -10.11
N GLU A 256 8.86 -24.84 -9.45
CA GLU A 256 10.30 -24.90 -9.65
C GLU A 256 10.57 -25.26 -11.12
N ARG A 257 11.19 -24.34 -11.87
CA ARG A 257 11.73 -24.69 -13.19
C ARG A 257 12.84 -25.71 -12.97
N PRO A 258 12.79 -26.91 -13.59
CA PRO A 258 13.84 -27.89 -13.43
C PRO A 258 15.18 -27.31 -13.92
N PRO A 259 16.30 -27.65 -13.25
CA PRO A 259 17.62 -27.17 -13.65
C PRO A 259 17.89 -27.58 -15.10
N LYS A 260 18.37 -26.63 -15.92
CA LYS A 260 18.80 -26.92 -17.28
C LYS A 260 19.92 -27.96 -17.22
N PRO A 261 19.87 -29.03 -18.03
CA PRO A 261 20.96 -29.98 -18.11
C PRO A 261 22.22 -29.23 -18.56
N LEU A 262 23.33 -29.47 -17.86
CA LEU A 262 24.66 -29.05 -18.29
C LEU A 262 24.97 -29.75 -19.62
N SER A 263 25.16 -28.97 -20.68
CA SER A 263 25.60 -29.42 -22.01
C SER A 263 27.09 -29.72 -22.03
#